data_AF-A0AAV6K8E3-F1
#
_entry.id   AF-A0AAV6K8E3-F1
#
_cell.length_a   1.000
_cell.length_b   1.000
_cell.length_c   1.000
_cell.angle_alpha   90.00
_cell.angle_beta   90.00
_cell.angle_gamma   90.00
#
_symmetry.space_group_name_H-M   'P 1'
#
loop_
_entity.id
_entity.type
_entity.pdbx_description
1 polymer ?
#
loop_
_entity_poly.entity_id
_entity_poly.type
_entity_poly.pdbx_seq_one_letter_code
_entity_poly.pdbx_strand_id
1 'polypeptide(L)'
;MSLSSLSLVGKNFEKVCEMCHITLNKIAIFDDNGTITPGGVRIGTPAMTSRGCLEADFETMADFLLGVVQITSTVQREHGKLQKAFLKGLQNNKDIVELRTQVEDFATQFALPGLD
;
A
#
# COMPACT_ATOMS: atom_id res chain seq x y z
N MET A 1 -7.53 -6.94 3.57
CA MET A 1 -6.35 -7.26 4.40
C MET A 1 -6.47 -6.54 5.74
N SER A 2 -6.27 -7.26 6.85
CA SER A 2 -6.23 -6.66 8.20
C SER A 2 -4.81 -6.17 8.48
N LEU A 3 -4.66 -4.91 8.87
CA LEU A 3 -3.39 -4.30 9.28
C LEU A 3 -3.19 -4.37 10.80
N SER A 4 -4.25 -4.66 11.56
CA SER A 4 -4.20 -4.82 13.02
C SER A 4 -3.27 -5.97 13.43
N SER A 5 -3.29 -7.08 12.69
CA SER A 5 -2.36 -8.21 12.91
C SER A 5 -0.89 -7.85 12.66
N LEU A 6 -0.65 -6.84 11.82
CA LEU A 6 0.68 -6.32 11.49
C LEU A 6 1.06 -5.13 12.39
N SER A 7 0.22 -4.74 13.35
CA SER A 7 0.41 -3.57 14.21
C SER A 7 0.63 -2.25 13.46
N LEU A 8 0.14 -2.15 12.21
CA LEU A 8 0.27 -0.97 11.37
C LEU A 8 -0.96 -0.06 11.49
N VAL A 9 -0.71 1.25 11.44
CA VAL A 9 -1.79 2.25 11.38
C VAL A 9 -2.26 2.40 9.94
N GLY A 10 -3.54 2.19 9.67
CA GLY A 10 -4.10 2.22 8.30
C GLY A 10 -3.84 3.52 7.55
N LYS A 11 -3.92 4.67 8.24
CA LYS A 11 -3.61 5.99 7.64
C LYS A 11 -2.15 6.13 7.21
N ASN A 12 -1.22 5.54 7.97
CA ASN A 12 0.20 5.57 7.65
C ASN A 12 0.48 4.65 6.47
N PHE A 13 -0.08 3.44 6.48
CA PHE A 13 0.04 2.49 5.38
C PHE A 13 -0.51 3.04 4.06
N GLU A 14 -1.72 3.61 4.07
CA GLU A 14 -2.33 4.29 2.90
C GLU A 14 -1.40 5.37 2.33
N LYS A 15 -0.73 6.15 3.20
CA LYS A 15 0.18 7.19 2.75
C LYS A 15 1.45 6.64 2.08
N VAL A 16 2.01 5.53 2.59
CA VAL A 16 3.16 4.89 1.94
C VAL A 16 2.73 4.31 0.58
N CYS A 17 1.55 3.69 0.50
CA CYS A 17 0.99 3.21 -0.78
C CYS A 17 0.90 4.34 -1.81
N GLU A 18 0.31 5.48 -1.42
CA GLU A 18 0.17 6.65 -2.28
C GLU A 18 1.54 7.15 -2.78
N MET A 19 2.57 7.17 -1.93
CA MET A 19 3.93 7.56 -2.33
C MET A 19 4.60 6.54 -3.25
N CYS A 20 4.19 5.27 -3.21
CA CYS A 20 4.66 4.21 -4.11
C CYS A 20 3.77 4.05 -5.36
N HIS A 21 2.85 4.99 -5.62
CA HIS A 21 1.88 4.94 -6.72
C HIS A 21 0.93 3.74 -6.68
N ILE A 22 0.64 3.23 -5.48
CA ILE A 22 -0.38 2.21 -5.25
C ILE A 22 -1.60 2.90 -4.62
N THR A 23 -2.73 2.87 -5.33
CA THR A 23 -3.99 3.45 -4.84
C THR A 23 -4.86 2.36 -4.20
N LEU A 24 -5.19 2.53 -2.92
CA LEU A 24 -6.09 1.64 -2.19
C LEU A 24 -6.96 2.39 -1.19
N ASN A 25 -8.01 1.73 -0.71
CA ASN A 25 -8.96 2.34 0.22
C ASN A 25 -8.84 1.70 1.61
N LYS A 26 -8.59 2.53 2.63
CA LYS A 26 -8.71 2.10 4.03
C LYS A 26 -10.17 1.85 4.39
N ILE A 27 -10.41 0.81 5.16
CA ILE A 27 -11.73 0.45 5.66
C ILE A 27 -11.68 0.19 7.16
N ALA A 28 -12.78 0.51 7.83
CA ALA A 28 -12.97 0.17 9.23
C ALA A 28 -13.14 -1.35 9.38
N ILE A 29 -12.44 -1.93 10.35
CA ILE A 29 -12.56 -3.33 10.72
C ILE A 29 -12.86 -3.41 12.21
N PHE A 30 -13.56 -4.47 12.59
CA PHE A 30 -13.76 -4.81 14.00
C PHE A 30 -12.49 -5.48 14.50
N ASP A 31 -11.95 -4.99 15.62
CA ASP A 31 -10.94 -5.75 16.36
C ASP A 31 -11.61 -6.80 17.27
N ASP A 32 -10.80 -7.69 17.84
CA ASP A 32 -11.28 -8.76 18.72
C ASP A 32 -11.95 -8.23 20.01
N ASN A 33 -11.77 -6.94 20.31
CA ASN A 33 -12.40 -6.25 21.44
C ASN A 33 -13.70 -5.54 21.04
N GLY A 34 -14.17 -5.70 19.80
CA GLY A 34 -15.38 -5.04 19.28
C GLY A 34 -15.23 -3.55 18.98
N THR A 35 -14.01 -3.01 19.04
CA THR A 35 -13.73 -1.62 18.70
C THR A 35 -13.57 -1.46 17.19
N ILE A 36 -14.29 -0.49 16.63
CA ILE A 36 -14.19 -0.14 15.22
C ILE A 36 -12.94 0.69 15.02
N THR A 37 -11.93 0.12 14.38
CA THR A 37 -10.69 0.83 14.04
C THR A 37 -10.49 0.86 12.52
N PRO A 38 -10.00 1.97 11.94
CA PRO A 38 -9.60 2.03 10.53
C PRO A 38 -8.27 1.28 10.33
N GLY A 39 -8.29 -0.03 10.60
CA GLY A 39 -7.16 -0.94 10.58
C GLY A 39 -7.18 -1.91 9.40
N GLY A 40 -8.06 -1.73 8.41
CA GLY A 40 -8.12 -2.59 7.23
C GLY A 40 -7.87 -1.83 5.93
N VAL A 41 -7.51 -2.58 4.90
CA VAL A 41 -7.50 -2.10 3.51
C VAL A 41 -8.28 -3.04 2.60
N ARG A 42 -9.02 -2.45 1.65
CA ARG A 42 -9.72 -3.18 0.60
C ARG A 42 -8.93 -3.04 -0.70
N ILE A 43 -8.65 -4.18 -1.31
CA ILE A 43 -7.94 -4.30 -2.59
C ILE A 43 -8.95 -4.88 -3.59
N GLY A 44 -9.04 -4.27 -4.77
CA GLY A 44 -9.93 -4.71 -5.84
C GLY A 44 -9.14 -5.04 -7.09
N THR A 45 -9.38 -6.20 -7.67
CA THR A 45 -8.78 -6.65 -8.93
C THR A 45 -9.42 -6.09 -10.22
N PRO A 46 -10.71 -5.66 -10.28
CA PRO A 46 -11.36 -5.33 -11.55
C PRO A 46 -10.62 -4.30 -12.41
N ALA A 47 -10.05 -3.25 -11.81
CA ALA A 47 -9.36 -2.20 -12.54
C ALA A 47 -8.12 -2.71 -13.29
N MET A 48 -7.35 -3.61 -12.67
CA MET A 48 -6.13 -4.17 -13.28
C MET A 48 -6.46 -5.32 -14.22
N THR A 49 -7.46 -6.15 -13.91
CA THR A 49 -7.93 -7.20 -14.83
C THR A 49 -8.46 -6.59 -16.14
N SER A 50 -9.14 -5.44 -16.10
CA SER A 50 -9.55 -4.73 -17.32
C SER A 50 -8.39 -4.22 -18.17
N ARG A 51 -7.18 -4.11 -17.62
CA ARG A 51 -5.94 -3.76 -18.34
C ARG A 51 -5.17 -4.97 -18.87
N GLY A 52 -5.67 -6.18 -18.62
CA GLY A 52 -5.08 -7.43 -19.09
C GLY A 52 -4.23 -8.18 -18.06
N CYS A 53 -4.23 -7.78 -16.79
CA CYS A 53 -3.49 -8.50 -15.74
C CYS A 53 -4.07 -9.89 -15.46
N LEU A 54 -3.17 -10.87 -15.35
CA LEU A 54 -3.44 -12.27 -15.01
C LEU A 54 -2.99 -12.61 -13.58
N GLU A 55 -3.18 -13.85 -13.16
CA GLU A 55 -2.90 -14.31 -11.80
C GLU A 55 -1.45 -14.04 -11.36
N ALA A 56 -0.47 -14.29 -12.24
CA ALA A 56 0.95 -14.03 -11.97
C ALA A 56 1.26 -12.54 -11.75
N ASP A 57 0.52 -11.65 -12.41
CA ASP A 57 0.64 -10.21 -12.24
C ASP A 57 0.13 -9.79 -10.85
N PHE A 58 -0.93 -10.44 -10.36
CA PHE A 58 -1.44 -10.20 -9.01
C PHE A 58 -0.51 -10.74 -7.92
N GLU A 59 0.24 -11.81 -8.17
CA GLU A 59 1.32 -12.24 -7.26
C GLU A 59 2.40 -11.15 -7.14
N THR A 60 2.82 -10.59 -8.28
CA THR A 60 3.78 -9.46 -8.30
C THR A 60 3.24 -8.23 -7.56
N MET A 61 1.96 -7.90 -7.73
CA MET A 61 1.32 -6.82 -6.98
C MET A 61 1.25 -7.11 -5.47
N ALA A 62 1.09 -8.38 -5.07
CA ALA A 62 1.11 -8.77 -3.66
C ALA A 62 2.50 -8.57 -3.05
N ASP A 63 3.57 -8.83 -3.80
CA ASP A 63 4.94 -8.56 -3.38
C ASP A 63 5.19 -7.06 -3.19
N PHE A 64 4.65 -6.21 -4.07
CA PHE A 64 4.72 -4.76 -3.87
C PHE A 64 4.01 -4.32 -2.58
N LEU A 65 2.83 -4.88 -2.29
CA LEU A 65 2.12 -4.60 -1.04
C LEU A 65 2.91 -5.06 0.19
N LEU A 66 3.62 -6.20 0.09
CA LEU A 66 4.51 -6.66 1.15
C LEU A 66 5.69 -5.69 1.36
N GLY A 67 6.26 -5.15 0.28
CA GLY A 67 7.27 -4.09 0.34
C GLY A 67 6.75 -2.85 1.07
N VAL A 68 5.53 -2.39 0.77
CA VAL A 68 4.90 -1.27 1.48
C VAL A 68 4.73 -1.59 2.98
N VAL A 69 4.33 -2.81 3.34
CA VAL A 69 4.20 -3.24 4.75
C VAL A 69 5.54 -3.10 5.47
N GLN A 70 6.63 -3.55 4.84
CA GLN A 70 7.98 -3.49 5.42
C GLN A 70 8.45 -2.04 5.62
N ILE A 71 8.27 -1.18 4.61
CA ILE A 71 8.60 0.25 4.69
C ILE A 71 7.79 0.91 5.82
N THR A 72 6.47 0.70 5.82
CA THR A 72 5.57 1.29 6.83
C THR A 72 5.96 0.83 8.24
N SER A 73 6.26 -0.46 8.43
CA SER A 73 6.68 -1.02 9.71
C SER A 73 7.99 -0.39 10.21
N THR A 74 8.98 -0.27 9.32
CA THR A 74 10.29 0.30 9.63
C THR A 74 10.18 1.78 10.02
N VAL A 75 9.50 2.60 9.20
CA VAL A 75 9.32 4.02 9.49
C VAL A 75 8.48 4.22 10.76
N GLN A 76 7.47 3.39 11.00
CA GLN A 76 6.64 3.46 12.21
C GLN A 76 7.43 3.09 13.48
N ARG A 77 8.40 2.18 13.36
CA ARG A 77 9.31 1.81 14.46
C ARG A 77 10.30 2.94 14.78
N GLU A 78 10.83 3.60 13.76
CA GLU A 78 11.84 4.65 13.90
C GLU A 78 11.25 6.02 14.31
N HIS A 79 10.09 6.37 13.75
CA HIS A 79 9.48 7.70 13.92
C HIS A 79 8.18 7.68 14.74
N GLY A 80 7.70 6.49 15.11
CA GLY A 80 6.49 6.31 15.90
C GLY A 80 5.19 6.31 15.08
N LYS A 81 4.08 6.01 15.77
CA LYS A 81 2.73 5.89 15.16
C LYS A 81 2.08 7.23 14.83
N LEU A 82 2.53 8.32 15.47
CA LEU A 82 1.97 9.66 15.30
C LEU A 82 2.23 10.18 13.89
N GLN A 83 1.17 10.53 13.17
CA GLN A 83 1.23 10.89 11.75
C GLN A 83 2.28 11.96 11.44
N LYS A 84 2.38 13.03 12.24
CA LYS A 84 3.34 14.13 12.00
C LYS A 84 4.80 13.65 12.06
N ALA A 85 5.12 12.73 12.96
CA ALA A 85 6.47 12.18 13.08
C ALA A 85 6.71 11.14 11.97
N PHE A 86 5.72 10.28 11.71
CA PHE A 86 5.76 9.30 10.61
C PHE A 86 6.05 9.96 9.25
N LEU A 87 5.32 11.03 8.90
CA LEU A 87 5.51 11.76 7.64
C LEU A 87 6.92 12.33 7.46
N LYS A 88 7.61 12.68 8.54
CA LYS A 88 9.02 13.12 8.47
C LYS A 88 9.94 11.98 8.06
N GLY A 89 9.68 10.76 8.55
CA GLY A 89 10.45 9.57 8.20
C GLY A 89 10.27 9.08 6.76
N LEU A 90 9.23 9.56 6.07
CA LEU A 90 9.00 9.26 4.65
C LEU A 90 9.81 10.18 3.72
N GLN A 91 10.33 11.31 4.23
CA GLN A 91 11.05 12.27 3.39
C GLN A 91 12.36 11.66 2.90
N ASN A 92 12.56 11.67 1.57
CA ASN A 92 13.75 11.13 0.91
C ASN A 92 14.04 9.64 1.23
N ASN A 93 13.01 8.87 1.59
CA ASN A 93 13.15 7.44 1.81
C ASN A 93 13.42 6.74 0.47
N LYS A 94 14.59 6.11 0.35
CA LYS A 94 15.04 5.46 -0.90
C LYS A 94 14.19 4.25 -1.26
N ASP A 95 13.75 3.49 -0.27
CA ASP A 95 12.93 2.29 -0.47
C ASP A 95 11.59 2.66 -1.11
N ILE A 96 11.02 3.80 -0.72
CA ILE A 96 9.79 4.33 -1.36
C ILE A 96 10.06 4.68 -2.83
N VAL A 97 11.19 5.31 -3.13
CA VAL A 97 11.53 5.70 -4.50
C VAL A 97 11.75 4.46 -5.37
N GLU A 98 12.48 3.48 -4.86
CA GLU A 98 12.73 2.21 -5.55
C GLU A 98 11.45 1.44 -5.81
N LEU A 99 10.61 1.27 -4.78
CA LEU A 99 9.34 0.56 -4.92
C LEU A 99 8.39 1.30 -5.87
N ARG A 100 8.35 2.64 -5.82
CA ARG A 100 7.59 3.44 -6.78
C ARG A 100 8.03 3.17 -8.22
N THR A 101 9.33 3.18 -8.48
CA THR A 101 9.87 2.90 -9.82
C THR A 101 9.49 1.50 -10.29
N GLN A 102 9.61 0.48 -9.43
CA GLN A 102 9.18 -0.88 -9.77
C GLN A 102 7.68 -0.96 -10.09
N VAL A 103 6.84 -0.27 -9.32
CA VAL A 103 5.39 -0.21 -9.56
C VAL A 103 5.07 0.49 -10.88
N GLU A 104 5.77 1.58 -11.22
CA GLU A 104 5.61 2.29 -12.49
C GLU A 104 6.05 1.44 -13.68
N ASP A 105 7.23 0.82 -13.59
CA ASP A 105 7.79 -0.05 -14.64
C ASP A 105 6.91 -1.27 -14.89
N PHE A 106 6.25 -1.78 -13.85
CA PHE A 106 5.27 -2.85 -13.99
C PHE A 106 3.96 -2.33 -14.59
N ALA A 107 3.41 -1.22 -14.07
CA ALA A 107 2.13 -0.68 -14.50
C ALA A 107 2.13 -0.17 -15.95
N THR A 108 3.29 0.24 -16.48
CA THR A 108 3.45 0.71 -17.86
C THR A 108 3.45 -0.41 -18.90
N GLN A 109 3.60 -1.67 -18.49
CA GLN A 109 3.52 -2.84 -19.39
C GLN A 109 2.09 -3.12 -19.86
N PHE A 110 1.09 -2.59 -19.15
CA PHE A 110 -0.32 -2.81 -19.44
C PHE A 110 -0.95 -1.61 -20.13
N ALA A 111 -1.76 -1.86 -21.15
CA ALA A 111 -2.48 -0.81 -21.86
C ALA A 111 -3.43 -0.05 -20.93
N LEU A 112 -3.67 1.22 -21.24
CA LEU A 112 -4.69 2.05 -20.59
C LEU A 112 -5.94 2.04 -21.46
N PRO A 113 -7.04 1.40 -21.03
CA PRO A 113 -8.27 1.40 -21.80
C PRO A 113 -8.81 2.83 -21.93
N GLY A 114 -9.12 3.25 -23.16
CA GLY A 114 -9.66 4.58 -23.46
C GLY A 114 -8.63 5.65 -23.82
N LEU A 115 -7.35 5.29 -23.96
CA LEU A 115 -6.34 6.11 -24.63
C LEU A 115 -5.96 5.42 -25.95
N ASP A 116 -6.30 6.04 -27.07
CA ASP A 116 -5.86 5.63 -28.41
C ASP A 116 -4.43 6.12 -28.71
#